data_AF-A0A9P9RMR6-F1
#
_entry.id   AF-A0A9P9RMR6-F1
#
_cell.length_a   1.000
_cell.length_b   1.000
_cell.length_c   1.000
_cell.angle_alpha   90.00
_cell.angle_beta   90.00
_cell.angle_gamma   90.00
#
_symmetry.space_group_name_H-M   'P 1'
#
loop_
_entity.id
_entity.type
_entity.pdbx_description
1 polymer ?
#
loop_
_entity_poly.entity_id
_entity_poly.type
_entity_poly.pdbx_seq_one_letter_code
_entity_poly.pdbx_strand_id
1 'polypeptide(L)'
;MGTEAKAKMEIGHDQRNLLLHSIRGTTVTIPDLRPIFEKYTGPVNPNYEAMVPVVNSRLESLVSNEKRLAKLKTADFALFASNWWPTAEFRELRIVAFLAIWLFLWDDALDEPTGEHAENFEAAQLYRAETERFLADCLSLSTSKEISTVVTYPVFDSLKGFGMQLKKLLLEYFLGVSPKPQMAKPSSGGFLGSVSILGKKVKSAAWWTLGMKTEKKVSPASSSHPIIESFRVIGDELKVAYTIEQRQNFFEDMKFYIATTETEQRYKLDGKIPTLKEYWEARMGTSAVAACLAMIELVHHIKGPYRSTNHPSLKTLSDESNIIVVIANDMLSLKKEIAQRQIDSLIPLSVPVYGGVQEAIDQAHIDLLASVARFDAESKKVLSEPNTTGMSDSELRLFVEGCRRCWVGNFNWSLCTGRYGLGAIDQKKGSFSLSL
;
A
#
# COMPACT_ATOMS: atom_id res chain seq x y z
N MET A 1 -0.43 29.99 -14.45
CA MET A 1 0.28 30.02 -13.14
C MET A 1 0.83 31.43 -12.90
N GLY A 2 0.82 31.90 -11.65
CA GLY A 2 1.49 33.16 -11.28
C GLY A 2 3.00 32.99 -11.16
N THR A 3 3.75 34.10 -11.19
CA THR A 3 5.22 34.12 -11.11
C THR A 3 5.77 33.45 -9.84
N GLU A 4 5.11 33.63 -8.70
CA GLU A 4 5.53 33.02 -7.42
C GLU A 4 5.40 31.49 -7.42
N ALA A 5 4.32 30.96 -8.01
CA ALA A 5 4.12 29.51 -8.14
C ALA A 5 5.19 28.87 -9.04
N LYS A 6 5.54 29.56 -10.14
CA LYS A 6 6.61 29.10 -11.04
C LYS A 6 7.97 29.06 -10.34
N ALA A 7 8.32 30.10 -9.57
CA ALA A 7 9.57 30.14 -8.81
C ALA A 7 9.66 29.03 -7.74
N LYS A 8 8.57 28.76 -7.02
CA LYS A 8 8.51 27.64 -6.05
C LYS A 8 8.72 26.27 -6.72
N MET A 9 8.08 26.06 -7.87
CA MET A 9 8.23 24.85 -8.67
C MET A 9 9.67 24.69 -9.19
N GLU A 10 10.29 25.76 -9.70
CA GLU A 10 11.69 25.77 -10.17
C GLU A 10 12.68 25.43 -9.03
N ILE A 11 12.48 25.97 -7.82
CA ILE A 11 13.30 25.65 -6.63
C ILE A 11 13.12 24.18 -6.20
N GLY A 12 11.88 23.66 -6.21
CA GLY A 12 11.62 22.25 -5.89
C GLY A 12 12.32 21.30 -6.86
N HIS A 13 12.29 21.60 -8.16
CA HIS A 13 13.02 20.83 -9.17
C HIS A 13 14.53 20.84 -8.96
N ASP A 14 15.12 21.96 -8.55
CA ASP A 14 16.54 22.04 -8.22
C ASP A 14 16.88 21.16 -7.01
N GLN A 15 16.12 21.24 -5.92
CA GLN A 15 16.29 20.38 -4.73
C GLN A 15 16.16 18.89 -5.07
N ARG A 16 15.16 18.50 -5.87
CA ARG A 16 14.97 17.10 -6.33
C ARG A 16 16.17 16.63 -7.15
N ASN A 17 16.71 17.48 -8.02
CA ASN A 17 17.92 17.18 -8.77
C ASN A 17 19.15 17.05 -7.87
N LEU A 18 19.34 17.94 -6.89
CA LEU A 18 20.49 17.88 -5.97
C LEU A 18 20.50 16.57 -5.16
N LEU A 19 19.35 16.14 -4.63
CA LEU A 19 19.21 14.86 -3.93
C LEU A 19 19.48 13.66 -4.86
N LEU A 20 18.96 13.70 -6.11
CA LEU A 20 19.24 12.63 -7.08
C LEU A 20 20.73 12.54 -7.44
N HIS A 21 21.44 13.68 -7.52
CA HIS A 21 22.88 13.71 -7.82
C HIS A 21 23.76 13.31 -6.63
N SER A 22 23.32 13.48 -5.38
CA SER A 22 24.08 12.97 -4.22
C SER A 22 23.98 11.45 -4.06
N ILE A 23 22.97 10.82 -4.66
CA ILE A 23 22.76 9.36 -4.64
C ILE A 23 23.43 8.67 -5.84
N ARG A 24 23.34 9.26 -7.03
CA ARG A 24 23.86 8.66 -8.28
C ARG A 24 25.39 8.58 -8.29
N GLY A 25 25.91 7.50 -8.87
CA GLY A 25 27.34 7.19 -8.92
C GLY A 25 27.89 6.60 -7.63
N THR A 26 27.09 6.54 -6.55
CA THR A 26 27.49 5.80 -5.35
C THR A 26 27.41 4.30 -5.58
N THR A 27 28.18 3.54 -4.80
CA THR A 27 28.01 2.09 -4.67
C THR A 27 27.74 1.77 -3.21
N VAL A 28 26.59 1.16 -2.96
CA VAL A 28 26.08 0.79 -1.64
C VAL A 28 26.00 -0.72 -1.50
N THR A 29 25.90 -1.22 -0.28
CA THR A 29 25.69 -2.63 0.03
C THR A 29 24.29 -2.81 0.60
N ILE A 30 23.46 -3.62 -0.07
CA ILE A 30 22.24 -4.15 0.50
C ILE A 30 22.64 -5.26 1.49
N PRO A 31 22.20 -5.20 2.76
CA PRO A 31 22.54 -6.19 3.76
C PRO A 31 21.92 -7.54 3.44
N ASP A 32 22.40 -8.60 4.11
CA ASP A 32 21.80 -9.92 3.96
C ASP A 32 20.43 -9.97 4.65
N LEU A 33 19.38 -9.86 3.84
CA LEU A 33 18.00 -9.95 4.29
C LEU A 33 17.51 -11.40 4.47
N ARG A 34 18.23 -12.40 3.94
CA ARG A 34 17.79 -13.81 3.92
C ARG A 34 17.44 -14.37 5.30
N PRO A 35 18.19 -14.12 6.39
CA PRO A 35 17.83 -14.63 7.72
C PRO A 35 16.44 -14.19 8.22
N ILE A 36 15.91 -13.08 7.70
CA ILE A 36 14.58 -12.55 8.02
C ILE A 36 13.48 -13.39 7.33
N PHE A 37 13.67 -13.72 6.05
CA PHE A 37 12.64 -14.29 5.18
C PHE A 37 12.78 -15.81 4.95
N GLU A 38 14.00 -16.33 4.82
CA GLU A 38 14.26 -17.76 4.57
C GLU A 38 13.83 -18.64 5.77
N LYS A 39 13.90 -18.11 7.01
CA LYS A 39 13.34 -18.71 8.24
C LYS A 39 11.89 -19.19 8.08
N TYR A 40 11.13 -18.49 7.24
CA TYR A 40 9.70 -18.69 7.04
C TYR A 40 9.37 -19.16 5.61
N THR A 41 10.37 -19.38 4.77
CA THR A 41 10.17 -19.83 3.38
C THR A 41 9.57 -21.23 3.33
N GLY A 42 8.68 -21.44 2.37
CA GLY A 42 8.01 -22.69 2.10
C GLY A 42 7.95 -22.94 0.59
N PRO A 43 7.31 -24.03 0.14
CA PRO A 43 7.16 -24.28 -1.29
C PRO A 43 6.32 -23.17 -1.96
N VAL A 44 6.70 -22.84 -3.19
CA VAL A 44 5.86 -22.05 -4.11
C VAL A 44 4.58 -22.84 -4.41
N ASN A 45 3.47 -22.15 -4.67
CA ASN A 45 2.19 -22.78 -5.03
C ASN A 45 2.40 -23.84 -6.16
N PRO A 46 1.91 -25.09 -6.01
CA PRO A 46 2.09 -26.14 -7.01
C PRO A 46 1.44 -25.80 -8.37
N ASN A 47 0.53 -24.83 -8.41
CA ASN A 47 -0.11 -24.36 -9.65
C ASN A 47 0.71 -23.29 -10.41
N TYR A 48 1.90 -22.90 -9.94
CA TYR A 48 2.71 -21.83 -10.55
C TYR A 48 2.88 -21.99 -12.07
N GLU A 49 3.42 -23.13 -12.52
CA GLU A 49 3.68 -23.39 -13.94
C GLU A 49 2.40 -23.32 -14.79
N ALA A 50 1.28 -23.82 -14.27
CA ALA A 50 -0.02 -23.76 -14.92
C ALA A 50 -0.64 -22.34 -14.91
N MET A 51 -0.21 -21.47 -13.99
CA MET A 51 -0.67 -20.08 -13.89
C MET A 51 0.08 -19.13 -14.82
N VAL A 52 1.34 -19.42 -15.18
CA VAL A 52 2.16 -18.64 -16.12
C VAL A 52 1.43 -18.32 -17.45
N PRO A 53 0.85 -19.28 -18.21
CA PRO A 53 0.14 -18.97 -19.45
C PRO A 53 -1.13 -18.15 -19.23
N VAL A 54 -1.83 -18.33 -18.10
CA VAL A 54 -3.03 -17.57 -17.74
C VAL A 54 -2.70 -16.10 -17.46
N VAL A 55 -1.62 -15.86 -16.72
CA VAL A 55 -1.07 -14.51 -16.45
C VAL A 55 -0.57 -13.84 -17.73
N ASN A 56 0.16 -14.56 -18.58
CA ASN A 56 0.68 -14.02 -19.83
C ASN A 56 -0.45 -13.62 -20.80
N SER A 57 -1.46 -14.47 -20.96
CA SER A 57 -2.65 -14.15 -21.76
C SER A 57 -3.44 -12.96 -21.19
N ARG A 58 -3.50 -12.83 -19.85
CA ARG A 58 -4.10 -11.66 -19.21
C ARG A 58 -3.33 -10.37 -19.53
N LEU A 59 -2.01 -10.38 -19.47
CA LEU A 59 -1.19 -9.22 -19.85
C LEU A 59 -1.36 -8.85 -21.33
N GLU A 60 -1.37 -9.85 -22.22
CA GLU A 60 -1.62 -9.67 -23.66
C GLU A 60 -2.97 -9.00 -23.94
N SER A 61 -4.01 -9.33 -23.16
CA SER A 61 -5.34 -8.71 -23.29
C SER A 61 -5.42 -7.24 -22.82
N LEU A 62 -4.40 -6.75 -22.10
CA LEU A 62 -4.42 -5.42 -21.46
C LEU A 62 -3.33 -4.47 -21.99
N VAL A 63 -2.26 -4.98 -22.61
CA VAL A 63 -1.09 -4.17 -23.00
C VAL A 63 -0.73 -4.41 -24.45
N SER A 64 -1.14 -3.48 -25.32
CA SER A 64 -0.86 -3.48 -26.76
C SER A 64 0.59 -3.11 -27.13
N ASN A 65 1.30 -2.39 -26.26
CA ASN A 65 2.69 -2.01 -26.50
C ASN A 65 3.62 -3.21 -26.24
N GLU A 66 4.15 -3.82 -27.29
CA GLU A 66 4.98 -5.03 -27.23
C GLU A 66 6.19 -4.90 -26.28
N LYS A 67 6.86 -3.74 -26.26
CA LYS A 67 8.02 -3.50 -25.39
C LYS A 67 7.62 -3.43 -23.91
N ARG A 68 6.50 -2.76 -23.59
CA ARG A 68 5.93 -2.72 -22.23
C ARG A 68 5.45 -4.12 -21.82
N LEU A 69 4.76 -4.83 -22.71
CA LEU A 69 4.29 -6.21 -22.49
C LEU A 69 5.45 -7.16 -22.20
N ALA A 70 6.54 -7.11 -22.98
CA ALA A 70 7.74 -7.90 -22.74
C ALA A 70 8.34 -7.62 -21.35
N LYS A 71 8.51 -6.34 -20.97
CA LYS A 71 8.97 -5.94 -19.62
C LYS A 71 8.05 -6.50 -18.53
N LEU A 72 6.72 -6.38 -18.68
CA LEU A 72 5.74 -6.88 -17.71
C LEU A 72 5.75 -8.40 -17.59
N LYS A 73 5.97 -9.15 -18.68
CA LYS A 73 6.12 -10.60 -18.60
C LYS A 73 7.35 -11.01 -17.78
N THR A 74 8.45 -10.26 -17.84
CA THR A 74 9.61 -10.50 -16.95
C THR A 74 9.33 -10.20 -15.48
N ALA A 75 8.23 -9.49 -15.15
CA ALA A 75 7.86 -9.27 -13.77
C ALA A 75 7.35 -10.56 -13.08
N ASP A 76 6.88 -11.55 -13.85
CA ASP A 76 6.31 -12.82 -13.40
C ASP A 76 5.27 -12.69 -12.26
N PHE A 77 4.08 -12.20 -12.62
CA PHE A 77 2.96 -12.11 -11.68
C PHE A 77 2.38 -13.49 -11.29
N ALA A 78 2.69 -14.56 -12.03
CA ALA A 78 2.34 -15.92 -11.62
C ALA A 78 3.20 -16.35 -10.43
N LEU A 79 4.51 -16.05 -10.46
CA LEU A 79 5.42 -16.28 -9.34
C LEU A 79 5.09 -15.38 -8.15
N PHE A 80 4.72 -14.10 -8.38
CA PHE A 80 4.23 -13.20 -7.32
C PHE A 80 3.08 -13.84 -6.55
N ALA A 81 2.00 -14.19 -7.26
CA ALA A 81 0.81 -14.76 -6.64
C ALA A 81 1.10 -16.12 -5.98
N SER A 82 1.92 -16.95 -6.60
CA SER A 82 2.29 -18.28 -6.10
C SER A 82 3.18 -18.24 -4.86
N ASN A 83 3.85 -17.12 -4.59
CA ASN A 83 4.64 -16.89 -3.38
C ASN A 83 3.83 -16.22 -2.26
N TRP A 84 2.95 -15.28 -2.59
CA TRP A 84 2.06 -14.61 -1.62
C TRP A 84 0.98 -15.56 -1.09
N TRP A 85 0.40 -16.39 -1.96
CA TRP A 85 -0.69 -17.32 -1.63
C TRP A 85 -0.32 -18.77 -2.02
N PRO A 86 0.69 -19.38 -1.34
CA PRO A 86 1.23 -20.69 -1.72
C PRO A 86 0.24 -21.85 -1.53
N THR A 87 -0.82 -21.66 -0.75
CA THR A 87 -1.87 -22.66 -0.50
C THR A 87 -3.16 -22.42 -1.29
N ALA A 88 -3.20 -21.42 -2.19
CA ALA A 88 -4.40 -21.14 -2.97
C ALA A 88 -4.69 -22.25 -3.99
N GLU A 89 -5.95 -22.66 -4.09
CA GLU A 89 -6.43 -23.45 -5.22
C GLU A 89 -6.36 -22.63 -6.52
N PHE A 90 -6.36 -23.31 -7.66
CA PHE A 90 -6.13 -22.70 -8.98
C PHE A 90 -7.09 -21.53 -9.29
N ARG A 91 -8.35 -21.65 -8.83
CA ARG A 91 -9.41 -20.67 -9.08
C ARG A 91 -9.15 -19.36 -8.35
N GLU A 92 -8.81 -19.42 -7.07
CA GLU A 92 -8.49 -18.28 -6.21
C GLU A 92 -7.12 -17.71 -6.57
N LEU A 93 -6.13 -18.56 -6.85
CA LEU A 93 -4.80 -18.15 -7.31
C LEU A 93 -4.87 -17.28 -8.57
N ARG A 94 -5.74 -17.64 -9.53
CA ARG A 94 -5.99 -16.82 -10.74
C ARG A 94 -6.54 -15.43 -10.38
N ILE A 95 -7.43 -15.32 -9.40
CA ILE A 95 -8.07 -14.07 -9.02
C ILE A 95 -7.08 -13.15 -8.31
N VAL A 96 -6.27 -13.67 -7.40
CA VAL A 96 -5.22 -12.88 -6.73
C VAL A 96 -4.06 -12.52 -7.67
N ALA A 97 -3.74 -13.37 -8.65
CA ALA A 97 -2.82 -13.01 -9.74
C ALA A 97 -3.40 -11.90 -10.64
N PHE A 98 -4.70 -11.92 -10.92
CA PHE A 98 -5.37 -10.86 -11.68
C PHE A 98 -5.45 -9.55 -10.87
N LEU A 99 -5.63 -9.61 -9.54
CA LEU A 99 -5.53 -8.44 -8.67
C LEU A 99 -4.12 -7.85 -8.67
N ALA A 100 -3.08 -8.67 -8.59
CA ALA A 100 -1.70 -8.20 -8.71
C ALA A 100 -1.47 -7.48 -10.06
N ILE A 101 -1.84 -8.11 -11.19
CA ILE A 101 -1.76 -7.46 -12.51
C ILE A 101 -2.54 -6.14 -12.53
N TRP A 102 -3.75 -6.11 -11.95
CA TRP A 102 -4.58 -4.92 -11.90
C TRP A 102 -3.89 -3.77 -11.16
N LEU A 103 -3.40 -4.04 -9.93
CA LEU A 103 -2.72 -3.07 -9.09
C LEU A 103 -1.49 -2.50 -9.81
N PHE A 104 -0.58 -3.36 -10.28
CA PHE A 104 0.63 -2.90 -10.97
C PHE A 104 0.34 -2.12 -12.27
N LEU A 105 -0.68 -2.49 -13.06
CA LEU A 105 -0.99 -1.79 -14.30
C LEU A 105 -1.71 -0.45 -14.07
N TRP A 106 -2.59 -0.38 -13.07
CA TRP A 106 -3.30 0.82 -12.66
C TRP A 106 -2.33 1.84 -12.05
N ASP A 107 -1.40 1.37 -11.22
CA ASP A 107 -0.30 2.16 -10.64
C ASP A 107 0.63 2.72 -11.72
N ASP A 108 1.16 1.85 -12.59
CA ASP A 108 2.03 2.23 -13.71
C ASP A 108 1.35 3.26 -14.68
N ALA A 109 0.02 3.42 -14.66
CA ALA A 109 -0.69 4.44 -15.46
C ALA A 109 -0.60 5.87 -14.86
N LEU A 110 -0.36 5.96 -13.55
CA LEU A 110 -0.25 7.19 -12.77
C LEU A 110 1.19 7.50 -12.33
N ASP A 111 2.03 6.48 -12.13
CA ASP A 111 3.31 6.62 -11.42
C ASP A 111 4.57 6.53 -12.31
N GLU A 112 4.57 5.63 -13.30
CA GLU A 112 5.72 5.46 -14.19
C GLU A 112 5.86 6.68 -15.13
N PRO A 113 7.08 7.12 -15.49
CA PRO A 113 7.30 8.29 -16.36
C PRO A 113 6.71 8.21 -17.77
N THR A 114 6.16 7.05 -18.17
CA THR A 114 5.44 6.84 -19.43
C THR A 114 3.99 6.41 -19.20
N GLY A 115 3.45 6.65 -18.00
CA GLY A 115 2.04 6.43 -17.66
C GLY A 115 1.13 7.41 -18.38
N GLU A 116 -0.07 6.97 -18.74
CA GLU A 116 -1.02 7.77 -19.52
C GLU A 116 -1.47 9.05 -18.82
N HIS A 117 -1.44 9.06 -17.49
CA HIS A 117 -1.96 10.14 -16.66
C HIS A 117 -0.90 10.75 -15.72
N ALA A 118 0.35 10.27 -15.75
CA ALA A 118 1.40 10.67 -14.80
C ALA A 118 1.61 12.19 -14.74
N GLU A 119 1.75 12.83 -15.91
CA GLU A 119 1.98 14.27 -16.07
C GLU A 119 0.68 15.11 -16.18
N ASN A 120 -0.51 14.52 -15.97
CA ASN A 120 -1.80 15.19 -16.14
C ASN A 120 -2.73 14.92 -14.95
N PHE A 121 -2.75 15.85 -14.00
CA PHE A 121 -3.51 15.73 -12.76
C PHE A 121 -5.02 15.66 -13.01
N GLU A 122 -5.57 16.49 -13.90
CA GLU A 122 -7.00 16.51 -14.20
C GLU A 122 -7.48 15.19 -14.82
N ALA A 123 -6.72 14.61 -15.76
CA ALA A 123 -7.01 13.30 -16.33
C ALA A 123 -6.89 12.19 -15.28
N ALA A 124 -5.85 12.24 -14.44
CA ALA A 124 -5.68 11.29 -13.34
C ALA A 124 -6.84 11.34 -12.33
N GLN A 125 -7.39 12.52 -12.02
CA GLN A 125 -8.57 12.64 -11.15
C GLN A 125 -9.83 12.04 -11.78
N LEU A 126 -10.02 12.15 -13.09
CA LEU A 126 -11.10 11.46 -13.79
C LEU A 126 -10.91 9.94 -13.76
N TYR A 127 -9.69 9.45 -13.98
CA TYR A 127 -9.33 8.04 -13.90
C TYR A 127 -9.59 7.44 -12.51
N ARG A 128 -9.17 8.12 -11.44
CA ARG A 128 -9.45 7.73 -10.04
C ARG A 128 -10.95 7.72 -9.74
N ALA A 129 -11.70 8.75 -10.16
CA ALA A 129 -13.13 8.86 -9.92
C ALA A 129 -13.98 7.85 -10.72
N GLU A 130 -13.56 7.49 -11.93
CA GLU A 130 -14.16 6.37 -12.68
C GLU A 130 -13.85 5.03 -11.99
N THR A 131 -12.60 4.84 -11.57
CA THR A 131 -12.16 3.62 -10.86
C THR A 131 -13.00 3.38 -9.61
N GLU A 132 -13.09 4.35 -8.68
CA GLU A 132 -13.82 4.17 -7.41
C GLU A 132 -15.28 3.78 -7.65
N ARG A 133 -15.95 4.43 -8.63
CA ARG A 133 -17.33 4.09 -9.01
C ARG A 133 -17.43 2.67 -9.57
N PHE A 134 -16.53 2.31 -10.47
CA PHE A 134 -16.52 0.99 -11.11
C PHE A 134 -16.24 -0.15 -10.12
N LEU A 135 -15.35 0.07 -9.15
CA LEU A 135 -15.09 -0.87 -8.06
C LEU A 135 -16.35 -1.05 -7.18
N ALA A 136 -17.03 0.04 -6.81
CA ALA A 136 -18.28 -0.02 -6.04
C ALA A 136 -19.37 -0.82 -6.78
N ASP A 137 -19.59 -0.53 -8.06
CA ASP A 137 -20.55 -1.24 -8.91
C ASP A 137 -20.19 -2.74 -9.04
N CYS A 138 -18.91 -3.04 -9.29
CA CYS A 138 -18.42 -4.42 -9.39
C CYS A 138 -18.57 -5.21 -8.08
N LEU A 139 -18.45 -4.56 -6.92
CA LEU A 139 -18.67 -5.17 -5.61
C LEU A 139 -20.14 -5.12 -5.15
N SER A 140 -21.02 -4.47 -5.93
CA SER A 140 -22.43 -4.21 -5.58
C SER A 140 -22.59 -3.48 -4.24
N LEU A 141 -21.80 -2.42 -4.07
CA LEU A 141 -21.84 -1.47 -2.96
C LEU A 141 -22.36 -0.12 -3.46
N SER A 142 -22.96 0.67 -2.57
CA SER A 142 -23.29 2.06 -2.89
C SER A 142 -22.12 2.98 -2.58
N THR A 143 -21.79 3.90 -3.48
CA THR A 143 -20.91 5.05 -3.18
C THR A 143 -21.63 6.05 -2.27
N SER A 144 -21.83 5.70 -0.99
CA SER A 144 -22.40 6.62 -0.01
C SER A 144 -21.41 7.75 0.29
N LYS A 145 -21.91 9.00 0.32
CA LYS A 145 -21.11 10.18 0.70
C LYS A 145 -20.75 10.25 2.18
N GLU A 146 -21.22 9.31 2.99
CA GLU A 146 -20.71 9.14 4.34
C GLU A 146 -19.29 8.59 4.23
N ILE A 147 -18.32 9.48 4.46
CA ILE A 147 -16.94 9.13 4.76
C ILE A 147 -17.01 8.29 6.05
N SER A 148 -17.12 6.97 5.89
CA SER A 148 -16.77 6.03 6.96
C SER A 148 -15.39 6.46 7.45
N THR A 149 -15.30 6.71 8.76
CA THR A 149 -14.24 7.53 9.37
C THR A 149 -12.89 7.29 8.70
N VAL A 150 -12.31 8.37 8.15
CA VAL A 150 -10.96 8.34 7.55
C VAL A 150 -10.08 7.45 8.41
N VAL A 151 -9.57 6.37 7.82
CA VAL A 151 -8.63 5.47 8.49
C VAL A 151 -7.34 6.27 8.67
N THR A 152 -7.32 7.09 9.72
CA THR A 152 -6.10 7.68 10.22
C THR A 152 -5.28 6.51 10.73
N TYR A 153 -4.25 6.14 9.99
CA TYR A 153 -3.23 5.27 10.55
C TYR A 153 -2.50 6.10 11.59
N PRO A 154 -2.57 5.78 12.90
CA PRO A 154 -1.71 6.40 13.87
C PRO A 154 -0.32 5.75 13.76
N VAL A 155 0.30 5.83 12.57
CA VAL A 155 1.63 5.27 12.31
C VAL A 155 2.59 5.79 13.39
N PHE A 156 2.40 7.04 13.83
CA PHE A 156 3.11 7.68 14.93
C PHE A 156 3.10 6.96 16.28
N ASP A 157 2.12 6.12 16.60
CA ASP A 157 2.17 5.34 17.85
C ASP A 157 3.03 4.08 17.74
N SER A 158 3.16 3.47 16.54
CA SER A 158 4.17 2.43 16.26
C SER A 158 5.57 3.04 16.02
N LEU A 159 5.64 4.16 15.28
CA LEU A 159 6.87 4.92 15.00
C LEU A 159 7.46 5.62 16.25
N LYS A 160 6.78 5.62 17.41
CA LYS A 160 7.42 6.00 18.70
C LYS A 160 8.66 5.13 19.00
N GLY A 161 8.72 3.91 18.47
CA GLY A 161 9.93 3.07 18.48
C GLY A 161 11.04 3.56 17.54
N PHE A 162 10.69 4.01 16.32
CA PHE A 162 11.64 4.54 15.33
C PHE A 162 12.31 5.86 15.82
N GLY A 163 11.57 6.68 16.58
CA GLY A 163 11.99 8.03 16.96
C GLY A 163 12.95 8.16 18.16
N MET A 164 13.37 7.07 18.83
CA MET A 164 14.05 7.19 20.13
C MET A 164 15.52 7.66 20.07
N GLN A 165 16.16 7.66 18.89
CA GLN A 165 17.46 8.30 18.65
C GLN A 165 17.37 9.73 18.07
N LEU A 166 16.28 10.07 17.36
CA LEU A 166 16.07 11.38 16.72
C LEU A 166 16.04 12.56 17.70
N LYS A 167 15.58 12.34 18.95
CA LYS A 167 15.45 13.40 19.96
C LYS A 167 16.77 13.98 20.48
N LYS A 168 17.92 13.32 20.27
CA LYS A 168 19.20 13.82 20.77
C LYS A 168 19.93 14.69 19.73
N LEU A 169 20.01 14.25 18.48
CA LEU A 169 20.73 14.94 17.40
C LEU A 169 20.03 16.23 16.95
N LEU A 170 18.70 16.23 16.82
CA LEU A 170 17.96 17.44 16.46
C LEU A 170 18.03 18.54 17.54
N LEU A 171 18.15 18.15 18.81
CA LEU A 171 18.20 19.11 19.92
C LEU A 171 19.57 19.81 20.02
N GLU A 172 20.65 19.11 19.68
CA GLU A 172 22.01 19.65 19.69
C GLU A 172 22.31 20.50 18.42
N TYR A 173 21.65 20.21 17.28
CA TYR A 173 21.73 21.05 16.07
C TYR A 173 20.96 22.38 16.20
N PHE A 174 19.84 22.40 16.92
CA PHE A 174 18.98 23.60 17.05
C PHE A 174 19.33 24.56 18.21
N LEU A 175 20.22 24.20 19.13
CA LEU A 175 20.48 24.97 20.37
C LEU A 175 21.89 25.57 20.45
N GLY A 176 22.42 26.02 19.32
CA GLY A 176 23.56 26.94 19.30
C GLY A 176 23.20 28.30 19.90
N VAL A 177 23.73 28.58 21.10
CA VAL A 177 23.68 29.84 21.88
C VAL A 177 22.56 29.95 22.95
N SER A 178 22.94 30.55 24.09
CA SER A 178 22.27 30.62 25.41
C SER A 178 22.44 32.05 25.99
N PRO A 179 21.89 32.48 27.15
CA PRO A 179 20.65 32.09 27.87
C PRO A 179 19.77 33.28 28.43
N LYS A 180 18.47 33.00 28.73
CA LYS A 180 17.64 33.55 29.86
C LYS A 180 17.14 35.04 29.84
N PRO A 181 16.16 35.46 30.70
CA PRO A 181 14.91 34.78 31.15
C PRO A 181 13.65 35.69 31.39
N GLN A 182 12.52 35.07 31.83
CA GLN A 182 11.34 35.58 32.61
C GLN A 182 9.97 35.64 31.85
N MET A 183 8.97 34.81 32.21
CA MET A 183 7.82 35.02 33.16
C MET A 183 6.70 35.93 32.59
N ALA A 184 5.38 35.71 32.79
CA ALA A 184 4.63 34.89 33.76
C ALA A 184 3.25 34.36 33.26
N LYS A 185 2.57 33.56 34.10
CA LYS A 185 1.11 33.23 34.11
C LYS A 185 0.32 34.34 34.88
N PRO A 186 -1.03 34.35 35.06
CA PRO A 186 -2.08 33.34 34.82
C PRO A 186 -3.15 33.86 33.80
N SER A 187 -4.46 33.55 33.73
CA SER A 187 -5.40 32.85 34.63
C SER A 187 -6.58 32.13 33.89
N SER A 188 -7.80 32.16 34.43
CA SER A 188 -8.99 31.35 34.09
C SER A 188 -10.29 32.16 34.11
N GLY A 189 -11.30 31.75 33.34
CA GLY A 189 -12.70 32.17 33.51
C GLY A 189 -13.62 31.50 32.49
N GLY A 190 -14.73 30.90 32.94
CA GLY A 190 -15.71 30.25 32.07
C GLY A 190 -17.13 30.75 32.31
N PHE A 191 -18.07 30.42 31.42
CA PHE A 191 -19.50 30.64 31.65
C PHE A 191 -20.37 29.61 30.90
N LEU A 192 -21.51 29.25 31.50
CA LEU A 192 -22.50 28.30 30.99
C LEU A 192 -23.70 29.04 30.37
N GLY A 193 -24.37 28.44 29.39
CA GLY A 193 -25.61 28.99 28.83
C GLY A 193 -26.42 27.94 28.05
N SER A 194 -27.49 27.44 28.63
CA SER A 194 -28.37 26.40 28.08
C SER A 194 -29.71 26.95 27.57
N VAL A 195 -30.25 26.44 26.46
CA VAL A 195 -31.71 26.29 26.21
C VAL A 195 -31.95 24.99 25.42
N SER A 196 -33.14 24.40 25.51
CA SER A 196 -33.46 23.00 25.17
C SER A 196 -34.79 22.83 24.39
N ILE A 197 -35.03 21.60 23.85
CA ILE A 197 -36.37 20.97 23.60
C ILE A 197 -37.20 21.55 22.41
N LEU A 198 -37.92 20.83 21.51
CA LEU A 198 -38.21 19.40 21.23
C LEU A 198 -38.75 19.23 19.78
N GLY A 199 -38.75 18.02 19.19
CA GLY A 199 -39.54 17.72 17.97
C GLY A 199 -39.47 16.24 17.53
N LYS A 200 -40.61 15.56 17.32
CA LYS A 200 -40.70 14.07 17.25
C LYS A 200 -40.90 13.45 15.85
N LYS A 201 -40.45 12.19 15.78
CA LYS A 201 -40.56 11.14 14.74
C LYS A 201 -41.97 10.81 14.18
N VAL A 202 -41.97 10.37 12.91
CA VAL A 202 -42.74 9.28 12.25
C VAL A 202 -44.24 9.45 11.89
N LYS A 203 -44.51 9.40 10.57
CA LYS A 203 -45.54 8.56 9.86
C LYS A 203 -44.90 8.16 8.51
N SER A 204 -44.64 6.90 8.14
CA SER A 204 -45.46 5.68 8.01
C SER A 204 -46.37 5.61 6.77
N ALA A 205 -46.11 4.62 5.91
CA ALA A 205 -47.06 3.92 5.04
C ALA A 205 -47.93 4.76 4.06
N ALA A 206 -47.36 5.09 2.89
CA ALA A 206 -48.15 5.56 1.72
C ALA A 206 -47.55 5.21 0.33
N TRP A 207 -46.47 4.42 0.26
CA TRP A 207 -45.70 4.19 -0.99
C TRP A 207 -45.72 2.74 -1.51
N TRP A 208 -46.58 1.87 -0.96
CA TRP A 208 -46.56 0.42 -1.21
C TRP A 208 -47.60 -0.11 -2.22
N THR A 209 -48.26 0.75 -3.02
CA THR A 209 -49.44 0.30 -3.82
C THR A 209 -49.53 0.71 -5.30
N LEU A 210 -48.64 1.54 -5.87
CA LEU A 210 -48.62 1.73 -7.34
C LEU A 210 -47.20 1.92 -7.88
N GLY A 211 -46.75 0.95 -8.67
CA GLY A 211 -45.48 1.05 -9.39
C GLY A 211 -44.80 -0.27 -9.72
N MET A 212 -45.49 -1.19 -10.42
CA MET A 212 -44.79 -2.22 -11.20
C MET A 212 -44.00 -1.52 -12.33
N LYS A 213 -42.82 -1.00 -11.99
CA LYS A 213 -41.83 -0.62 -13.00
C LYS A 213 -41.22 -1.92 -13.49
N THR A 214 -41.42 -2.19 -14.78
CA THR A 214 -40.64 -3.17 -15.53
C THR A 214 -39.16 -3.01 -15.18
N GLU A 215 -38.54 -4.06 -14.68
CA GLU A 215 -37.09 -4.10 -14.51
C GLU A 215 -36.46 -3.88 -15.88
N LYS A 216 -35.92 -2.68 -16.10
CA LYS A 216 -34.90 -2.51 -17.13
C LYS A 216 -33.80 -3.48 -16.76
N LYS A 217 -33.46 -4.42 -17.65
CA LYS A 217 -32.15 -5.08 -17.61
C LYS A 217 -31.11 -3.98 -17.67
N VAL A 218 -30.59 -3.58 -16.52
CA VAL A 218 -29.45 -2.69 -16.41
C VAL A 218 -28.27 -3.53 -16.89
N SER A 219 -27.82 -3.29 -18.12
CA SER A 219 -26.54 -3.82 -18.58
C SER A 219 -25.48 -3.45 -17.54
N PRO A 220 -24.58 -4.38 -17.14
CA PRO A 220 -23.56 -4.08 -16.15
C PRO A 220 -22.82 -2.80 -16.51
N ALA A 221 -22.61 -1.91 -15.54
CA ALA A 221 -21.85 -0.68 -15.76
C ALA A 221 -20.48 -1.04 -16.33
N SER A 222 -20.15 -0.55 -17.52
CA SER A 222 -18.88 -0.75 -18.22
C SER A 222 -17.96 0.44 -18.01
N SER A 223 -16.67 0.19 -17.82
CA SER A 223 -15.66 1.24 -17.80
C SER A 223 -15.21 1.61 -19.21
N SER A 224 -14.82 2.87 -19.39
CA SER A 224 -14.20 3.39 -20.60
C SER A 224 -12.77 2.88 -20.81
N HIS A 225 -12.09 2.47 -19.73
CA HIS A 225 -10.67 2.17 -19.72
C HIS A 225 -10.40 0.67 -19.47
N PRO A 226 -9.59 -0.02 -20.31
CA PRO A 226 -9.42 -1.48 -20.23
C PRO A 226 -8.86 -1.97 -18.91
N ILE A 227 -7.91 -1.26 -18.29
CA ILE A 227 -7.37 -1.62 -16.96
C ILE A 227 -8.48 -1.57 -15.89
N ILE A 228 -9.29 -0.51 -15.83
CA ILE A 228 -10.39 -0.39 -14.85
C ILE A 228 -11.41 -1.50 -15.09
N GLU A 229 -11.89 -1.65 -16.34
CA GLU A 229 -12.82 -2.72 -16.76
C GLU A 229 -12.31 -4.12 -16.35
N SER A 230 -10.99 -4.34 -16.43
CA SER A 230 -10.37 -5.61 -16.08
C SER A 230 -10.58 -6.02 -14.62
N PHE A 231 -10.93 -5.10 -13.71
CA PHE A 231 -11.30 -5.43 -12.33
C PHE A 231 -12.56 -6.32 -12.25
N ARG A 232 -13.46 -6.27 -13.24
CA ARG A 232 -14.77 -6.94 -13.16
C ARG A 232 -14.68 -8.41 -12.75
N VAL A 233 -13.73 -9.16 -13.29
CA VAL A 233 -13.52 -10.59 -12.97
C VAL A 233 -13.17 -10.81 -11.49
N ILE A 234 -12.46 -9.87 -10.87
CA ILE A 234 -12.12 -9.89 -9.44
C ILE A 234 -13.38 -9.53 -8.63
N GLY A 235 -14.07 -8.44 -8.97
CA GLY A 235 -15.29 -8.02 -8.26
C GLY A 235 -16.44 -9.03 -8.36
N ASP A 236 -16.59 -9.70 -9.51
CA ASP A 236 -17.55 -10.79 -9.71
C ASP A 236 -17.24 -11.99 -8.80
N GLU A 237 -15.96 -12.37 -8.65
CA GLU A 237 -15.57 -13.39 -7.68
C GLU A 237 -15.86 -12.94 -6.25
N LEU A 238 -15.44 -11.73 -5.87
CA LEU A 238 -15.65 -11.21 -4.51
C LEU A 238 -17.15 -11.09 -4.16
N LYS A 239 -18.05 -10.86 -5.11
CA LYS A 239 -19.51 -10.93 -4.86
C LYS A 239 -20.00 -12.33 -4.50
N VAL A 240 -19.40 -13.37 -5.06
CA VAL A 240 -19.72 -14.77 -4.75
C VAL A 240 -19.04 -15.21 -3.45
N ALA A 241 -17.76 -14.86 -3.30
CA ALA A 241 -16.92 -15.33 -2.21
C ALA A 241 -17.08 -14.54 -0.91
N TYR A 242 -17.39 -13.24 -0.93
CA TYR A 242 -17.38 -12.37 0.26
C TYR A 242 -18.77 -11.90 0.71
N THR A 243 -18.91 -11.76 2.03
CA THR A 243 -20.06 -11.04 2.61
C THR A 243 -20.07 -9.58 2.12
N ILE A 244 -21.21 -8.88 2.31
CA ILE A 244 -21.29 -7.44 2.00
C ILE A 244 -20.24 -6.66 2.80
N GLU A 245 -20.01 -7.07 4.05
CA GLU A 245 -19.06 -6.44 4.97
C GLU A 245 -17.60 -6.63 4.54
N GLN A 246 -17.21 -7.86 4.17
CA GLN A 246 -15.89 -8.16 3.62
C GLN A 246 -15.64 -7.38 2.30
N ARG A 247 -16.67 -7.24 1.45
CA ARG A 247 -16.60 -6.39 0.25
C ARG A 247 -16.42 -4.92 0.58
N GLN A 248 -17.13 -4.38 1.57
CA GLN A 248 -16.95 -2.99 2.02
C GLN A 248 -15.53 -2.77 2.57
N ASN A 249 -15.02 -3.70 3.38
CA ASN A 249 -13.68 -3.63 3.94
C ASN A 249 -12.60 -3.56 2.84
N PHE A 250 -12.69 -4.44 1.84
CA PHE A 250 -11.82 -4.42 0.66
C PHE A 250 -11.98 -3.11 -0.13
N PHE A 251 -13.21 -2.62 -0.30
CA PHE A 251 -13.46 -1.37 -1.03
C PHE A 251 -12.86 -0.14 -0.32
N GLU A 252 -12.91 -0.08 1.01
CA GLU A 252 -12.24 0.97 1.78
C GLU A 252 -10.70 0.90 1.66
N ASP A 253 -10.12 -0.29 1.55
CA ASP A 253 -8.69 -0.43 1.20
C ASP A 253 -8.37 0.09 -0.20
N MET A 254 -9.20 -0.25 -1.20
CA MET A 254 -9.02 0.27 -2.55
C MET A 254 -9.20 1.79 -2.61
N LYS A 255 -10.16 2.36 -1.88
CA LYS A 255 -10.32 3.82 -1.76
C LYS A 255 -9.12 4.49 -1.13
N PHE A 256 -8.56 3.90 -0.05
CA PHE A 256 -7.36 4.43 0.58
C PHE A 256 -6.16 4.40 -0.37
N TYR A 257 -5.92 3.26 -1.04
CA TYR A 257 -4.93 3.13 -2.12
C TYR A 257 -5.09 4.25 -3.17
N ILE A 258 -6.27 4.34 -3.80
CA ILE A 258 -6.59 5.33 -4.84
C ILE A 258 -6.34 6.77 -4.35
N ALA A 259 -6.80 7.12 -3.14
CA ALA A 259 -6.62 8.45 -2.56
C ALA A 259 -5.14 8.77 -2.26
N THR A 260 -4.35 7.79 -1.80
CA THR A 260 -2.91 8.02 -1.55
C THR A 260 -2.11 8.25 -2.83
N THR A 261 -2.48 7.64 -3.97
CA THR A 261 -1.83 7.93 -5.26
C THR A 261 -2.07 9.37 -5.76
N GLU A 262 -3.16 10.02 -5.34
CA GLU A 262 -3.42 11.44 -5.62
C GLU A 262 -2.40 12.33 -4.89
N THR A 263 -2.10 11.97 -3.64
CA THR A 263 -1.13 12.67 -2.80
C THR A 263 0.30 12.54 -3.36
N GLU A 264 0.72 11.34 -3.76
CA GLU A 264 2.03 11.11 -4.39
C GLU A 264 2.18 11.86 -5.72
N GLN A 265 1.17 11.78 -6.60
CA GLN A 265 1.19 12.49 -7.88
C GLN A 265 1.28 14.01 -7.66
N ARG A 266 0.51 14.55 -6.71
CA ARG A 266 0.55 15.97 -6.38
C ARG A 266 1.95 16.40 -5.93
N TYR A 267 2.60 15.63 -5.07
CA TYR A 267 3.98 15.92 -4.64
C TYR A 267 4.97 15.94 -5.82
N LYS A 268 4.84 15.00 -6.76
CA LYS A 268 5.67 14.94 -7.97
C LYS A 268 5.46 16.17 -8.86
N LEU A 269 4.21 16.51 -9.19
CA LEU A 269 3.86 17.63 -10.06
C LEU A 269 4.18 19.00 -9.45
N ASP A 270 4.01 19.17 -8.14
CA ASP A 270 4.41 20.39 -7.41
C ASP A 270 5.95 20.52 -7.28
N GLY A 271 6.72 19.50 -7.66
CA GLY A 271 8.17 19.45 -7.47
C GLY A 271 8.59 19.33 -6.00
N LYS A 272 7.67 18.93 -5.11
CA LYS A 272 7.91 18.79 -3.67
C LYS A 272 8.75 17.52 -3.40
N ILE A 273 9.61 17.58 -2.39
CA ILE A 273 10.20 16.39 -1.76
C ILE A 273 9.34 16.06 -0.52
N PRO A 274 8.70 14.87 -0.44
CA PRO A 274 7.96 14.45 0.76
C PRO A 274 8.86 14.36 1.99
N THR A 275 8.34 14.72 3.16
CA THR A 275 9.00 14.33 4.42
C THR A 275 8.82 12.83 4.66
N LEU A 276 9.69 12.19 5.46
CA LEU A 276 9.51 10.77 5.85
C LEU A 276 8.14 10.51 6.48
N LYS A 277 7.58 11.50 7.19
CA LYS A 277 6.22 11.45 7.72
C LYS A 277 5.18 11.30 6.59
N GLU A 278 5.21 12.21 5.63
CA GLU A 278 4.23 12.27 4.53
C GLU A 278 4.38 11.08 3.59
N TYR A 279 5.63 10.62 3.38
CA TYR A 279 5.93 9.35 2.72
C TYR A 279 5.22 8.19 3.43
N TRP A 280 5.38 8.00 4.74
CA TRP A 280 4.71 6.91 5.46
C TRP A 280 3.18 7.04 5.48
N GLU A 281 2.64 8.26 5.53
CA GLU A 281 1.19 8.51 5.46
C GLU A 281 0.59 8.13 4.09
N ALA A 282 1.33 8.30 2.99
CA ALA A 282 0.90 7.89 1.64
C ALA A 282 1.24 6.42 1.32
N ARG A 283 2.47 5.98 1.61
CA ARG A 283 3.02 4.67 1.21
C ARG A 283 2.28 3.48 1.79
N MET A 284 1.74 3.62 3.01
CA MET A 284 0.88 2.59 3.60
C MET A 284 -0.38 2.31 2.76
N GLY A 285 -0.80 3.26 1.92
CA GLY A 285 -1.85 3.08 0.92
C GLY A 285 -1.27 2.63 -0.42
N THR A 286 -0.33 3.38 -1.00
CA THR A 286 0.21 3.14 -2.36
C THR A 286 0.98 1.83 -2.53
N SER A 287 1.44 1.21 -1.44
CA SER A 287 1.97 -0.16 -1.47
C SER A 287 0.94 -1.22 -1.89
N ALA A 288 -0.37 -0.90 -1.79
CA ALA A 288 -1.51 -1.79 -2.01
C ALA A 288 -1.51 -3.10 -1.19
N VAL A 289 -0.61 -3.23 -0.20
CA VAL A 289 -0.45 -4.47 0.59
C VAL A 289 -1.72 -4.81 1.35
N ALA A 290 -2.46 -3.83 1.85
CA ALA A 290 -3.72 -4.06 2.55
C ALA A 290 -4.78 -4.75 1.66
N ALA A 291 -4.89 -4.35 0.39
CA ALA A 291 -5.78 -4.99 -0.59
C ALA A 291 -5.36 -6.45 -0.91
N CYS A 292 -4.05 -6.72 -0.90
CA CYS A 292 -3.53 -8.09 -1.06
C CYS A 292 -3.74 -8.94 0.20
N LEU A 293 -3.50 -8.41 1.41
CA LEU A 293 -3.80 -9.08 2.67
C LEU A 293 -5.29 -9.40 2.81
N ALA A 294 -6.17 -8.54 2.30
CA ALA A 294 -7.60 -8.81 2.24
C ALA A 294 -7.95 -10.06 1.43
N MET A 295 -7.08 -10.55 0.52
CA MET A 295 -7.29 -11.80 -0.22
C MET A 295 -6.95 -13.08 0.56
N ILE A 296 -6.38 -12.98 1.77
CA ILE A 296 -6.19 -14.14 2.65
C ILE A 296 -7.56 -14.78 2.95
N GLU A 297 -8.60 -13.98 3.15
CA GLU A 297 -9.96 -14.49 3.38
C GLU A 297 -10.54 -15.24 2.17
N LEU A 298 -10.24 -14.79 0.94
CA LEU A 298 -10.65 -15.46 -0.30
C LEU A 298 -9.99 -16.82 -0.43
N VAL A 299 -8.67 -16.86 -0.26
CA VAL A 299 -7.82 -18.03 -0.44
C VAL A 299 -8.05 -19.10 0.62
N HIS A 300 -8.46 -18.72 1.83
CA HIS A 300 -8.76 -19.65 2.93
C HIS A 300 -10.27 -19.79 3.22
N HIS A 301 -11.13 -19.18 2.40
CA HIS A 301 -12.58 -19.14 2.54
C HIS A 301 -13.10 -18.65 3.91
N ILE A 302 -12.31 -17.82 4.59
CA ILE A 302 -12.61 -17.26 5.91
C ILE A 302 -13.82 -16.35 5.79
N LYS A 303 -14.86 -16.59 6.61
CA LYS A 303 -16.07 -15.74 6.70
C LYS A 303 -16.00 -14.83 7.93
N GLY A 304 -14.78 -14.45 8.28
CA GLY A 304 -14.43 -13.73 9.48
C GLY A 304 -14.47 -12.21 9.30
N PRO A 305 -14.24 -11.47 10.40
CA PRO A 305 -14.35 -10.02 10.42
C PRO A 305 -12.97 -9.35 10.34
N TYR A 306 -12.12 -9.73 9.38
CA TYR A 306 -10.72 -9.29 9.24
C TYR A 306 -10.53 -7.77 9.44
N ARG A 307 -11.48 -6.97 8.96
CA ARG A 307 -11.56 -5.52 9.24
C ARG A 307 -12.78 -5.06 10.01
N SER A 308 -13.91 -5.75 9.95
CA SER A 308 -15.15 -5.31 10.62
C SER A 308 -15.10 -5.36 12.14
N THR A 309 -14.18 -6.11 12.73
CA THR A 309 -13.93 -6.04 14.18
C THR A 309 -13.17 -4.80 14.63
N ASN A 310 -12.45 -4.11 13.74
CA ASN A 310 -11.36 -3.19 14.13
C ASN A 310 -10.41 -3.82 15.17
N HIS A 311 -10.22 -5.15 15.16
CA HIS A 311 -9.51 -5.85 16.23
C HIS A 311 -8.03 -5.40 16.28
N PRO A 312 -7.53 -4.84 17.40
CA PRO A 312 -6.20 -4.24 17.46
C PRO A 312 -5.09 -5.16 16.98
N SER A 313 -5.09 -6.44 17.41
CA SER A 313 -4.09 -7.42 16.99
C SER A 313 -4.09 -7.72 15.48
N LEU A 314 -5.26 -7.82 14.86
CA LEU A 314 -5.35 -8.08 13.41
C LEU A 314 -4.86 -6.87 12.62
N LYS A 315 -5.20 -5.66 13.10
CA LYS A 315 -4.69 -4.41 12.53
C LYS A 315 -3.17 -4.33 12.66
N THR A 316 -2.60 -4.57 13.84
CA THR A 316 -1.14 -4.55 14.07
C THR A 316 -0.42 -5.55 13.17
N LEU A 317 -0.92 -6.78 13.03
CA LEU A 317 -0.33 -7.77 12.13
C LEU A 317 -0.33 -7.30 10.66
N SER A 318 -1.40 -6.65 10.23
CA SER A 318 -1.55 -6.15 8.85
C SER A 318 -0.69 -4.91 8.60
N ASP A 319 -0.67 -3.97 9.54
CA ASP A 319 0.15 -2.76 9.50
C ASP A 319 1.65 -3.13 9.45
N GLU A 320 2.12 -4.01 10.34
CA GLU A 320 3.52 -4.44 10.33
C GLU A 320 3.84 -5.28 9.09
N SER A 321 2.93 -6.11 8.57
CA SER A 321 3.14 -6.81 7.29
C SER A 321 3.34 -5.84 6.13
N ASN A 322 2.58 -4.74 6.08
CA ASN A 322 2.73 -3.68 5.09
C ASN A 322 4.08 -2.95 5.25
N ILE A 323 4.45 -2.59 6.47
CA ILE A 323 5.76 -1.98 6.78
C ILE A 323 6.92 -2.88 6.34
N ILE A 324 6.89 -4.19 6.65
CA ILE A 324 7.92 -5.16 6.25
C ILE A 324 8.03 -5.22 4.72
N VAL A 325 6.90 -5.31 4.00
CA VAL A 325 6.89 -5.29 2.53
C VAL A 325 7.50 -4.00 1.99
N VAL A 326 7.07 -2.83 2.48
CA VAL A 326 7.53 -1.52 2.02
C VAL A 326 9.03 -1.34 2.22
N ILE A 327 9.54 -1.58 3.43
CA ILE A 327 10.97 -1.36 3.73
C ILE A 327 11.85 -2.31 2.90
N ALA A 328 11.46 -3.58 2.77
CA ALA A 328 12.17 -4.52 1.92
C ALA A 328 12.05 -4.16 0.43
N ASN A 329 10.91 -3.62 -0.01
CA ASN A 329 10.71 -3.19 -1.39
C ASN A 329 11.68 -2.06 -1.74
N ASP A 330 11.61 -0.94 -1.01
CA ASP A 330 12.37 0.29 -1.29
C ASP A 330 13.90 0.09 -1.20
N MET A 331 14.38 -0.91 -0.45
CA MET A 331 15.80 -1.35 -0.51
C MET A 331 16.13 -2.12 -1.80
N LEU A 332 15.26 -3.04 -2.23
CA LEU A 332 15.49 -3.92 -3.39
C LEU A 332 15.19 -3.24 -4.74
N SER A 333 14.26 -2.27 -4.76
CA SER A 333 13.88 -1.48 -5.93
C SER A 333 14.78 -0.26 -6.16
N LEU A 334 15.58 0.16 -5.17
CA LEU A 334 16.36 1.40 -5.16
C LEU A 334 17.08 1.69 -6.49
N LYS A 335 17.76 0.70 -7.07
CA LYS A 335 18.47 0.87 -8.35
C LYS A 335 17.52 1.15 -9.54
N LYS A 336 16.35 0.52 -9.58
CA LYS A 336 15.30 0.77 -10.59
C LYS A 336 14.75 2.19 -10.44
N GLU A 337 14.46 2.60 -9.20
CA GLU A 337 13.90 3.91 -8.87
C GLU A 337 14.87 5.05 -9.21
N ILE A 338 16.13 4.98 -8.78
CA ILE A 338 17.16 5.98 -9.09
C ILE A 338 17.45 6.06 -10.59
N ALA A 339 17.45 4.93 -11.31
CA ALA A 339 17.55 4.93 -12.77
C ALA A 339 16.36 5.68 -13.43
N GLN A 340 15.15 5.49 -12.89
CA GLN A 340 13.92 6.16 -13.35
C GLN A 340 13.72 7.58 -12.78
N ARG A 341 14.67 8.10 -11.99
CA ARG A 341 14.60 9.41 -11.31
C ARG A 341 13.47 9.50 -10.25
N GLN A 342 12.96 8.36 -9.81
CA GLN A 342 11.99 8.27 -8.72
C GLN A 342 12.76 8.37 -7.39
N ILE A 343 12.58 9.46 -6.65
CA ILE A 343 13.24 9.72 -5.35
C ILE A 343 12.23 9.80 -4.19
N ASP A 344 10.96 9.54 -4.46
CA ASP A 344 9.87 9.58 -3.47
C ASP A 344 9.74 8.22 -2.76
N SER A 345 10.88 7.71 -2.28
CA SER A 345 11.12 6.35 -1.77
C SER A 345 11.86 6.44 -0.43
N LEU A 346 11.73 5.42 0.42
CA LEU A 346 12.24 5.45 1.81
C LEU A 346 13.72 5.79 1.87
N ILE A 347 14.55 5.18 1.02
CA ILE A 347 16.01 5.35 1.07
C ILE A 347 16.42 6.76 0.61
N PRO A 348 16.03 7.28 -0.58
CA PRO A 348 16.37 8.65 -0.98
C PRO A 348 15.89 9.71 0.00
N LEU A 349 14.67 9.58 0.53
CA LEU A 349 14.10 10.53 1.50
C LEU A 349 14.79 10.48 2.87
N SER A 350 15.49 9.39 3.17
CA SER A 350 16.26 9.20 4.41
C SER A 350 17.70 9.75 4.31
N VAL A 351 18.25 9.95 3.11
CA VAL A 351 19.64 10.46 2.92
C VAL A 351 19.86 11.82 3.63
N PRO A 352 18.97 12.83 3.54
CA PRO A 352 19.16 14.09 4.27
C PRO A 352 19.08 13.97 5.79
N VAL A 353 18.55 12.86 6.31
CA VAL A 353 18.35 12.61 7.75
C VAL A 353 19.57 11.90 8.36
N TYR A 354 20.13 10.91 7.64
CA TYR A 354 21.24 10.09 8.12
C TYR A 354 22.61 10.45 7.52
N GLY A 355 22.65 11.37 6.55
CA GLY A 355 23.89 11.94 5.99
C GLY A 355 24.47 11.20 4.78
N GLY A 356 23.95 10.02 4.45
CA GLY A 356 24.41 9.23 3.31
C GLY A 356 23.45 8.09 2.94
N VAL A 357 23.73 7.45 1.79
CA VAL A 357 22.87 6.40 1.22
C VAL A 357 23.05 5.07 1.95
N GLN A 358 24.27 4.75 2.39
CA GLN A 358 24.52 3.52 3.14
C GLN A 358 23.88 3.61 4.53
N GLU A 359 24.02 4.76 5.21
CA GLU A 359 23.44 5.02 6.52
C GLU A 359 21.90 4.95 6.50
N ALA A 360 21.28 5.42 5.40
CA ALA A 360 19.85 5.27 5.15
C ALA A 360 19.42 3.80 4.96
N ILE A 361 20.22 2.99 4.25
CA ILE A 361 19.99 1.55 4.06
C ILE A 361 20.17 0.79 5.38
N ASP A 362 21.21 1.12 6.14
CA ASP A 362 21.51 0.49 7.42
C ASP A 362 20.40 0.77 8.44
N GLN A 363 19.86 2.00 8.48
CA GLN A 363 18.70 2.33 9.30
C GLN A 363 17.42 1.63 8.82
N ALA A 364 17.17 1.60 7.51
CA ALA A 364 16.02 0.87 6.97
C ALA A 364 16.07 -0.62 7.34
N HIS A 365 17.25 -1.24 7.34
CA HIS A 365 17.42 -2.62 7.80
C HIS A 365 17.15 -2.79 9.31
N ILE A 366 17.58 -1.85 10.15
CA ILE A 366 17.23 -1.84 11.59
C ILE A 366 15.70 -1.73 11.78
N ASP A 367 15.04 -0.85 11.02
CA ASP A 367 13.60 -0.62 11.08
C ASP A 367 12.79 -1.84 10.60
N LEU A 368 13.29 -2.54 9.56
CA LEU A 368 12.76 -3.82 9.09
C LEU A 368 12.82 -4.90 10.19
N LEU A 369 13.99 -5.07 10.83
CA LEU A 369 14.17 -6.02 11.93
C LEU A 369 13.24 -5.68 13.11
N ALA A 370 13.07 -4.40 13.43
CA ALA A 370 12.14 -3.96 14.47
C ALA A 370 10.67 -4.25 14.13
N SER A 371 10.27 -4.09 12.86
CA SER A 371 8.92 -4.42 12.39
C SER A 371 8.64 -5.92 12.43
N VAL A 372 9.58 -6.76 11.99
CA VAL A 372 9.50 -8.22 12.10
C VAL A 372 9.39 -8.65 13.57
N ALA A 373 10.14 -8.04 14.48
CA ALA A 373 10.04 -8.33 15.91
C ALA A 373 8.67 -7.95 16.51
N ARG A 374 8.06 -6.84 16.08
CA ARG A 374 6.69 -6.46 16.49
C ARG A 374 5.64 -7.42 15.92
N PHE A 375 5.76 -7.81 14.65
CA PHE A 375 4.90 -8.82 14.03
C PHE A 375 4.99 -10.18 14.75
N ASP A 376 6.20 -10.69 14.98
CA ASP A 376 6.42 -11.96 15.68
C ASP A 376 5.85 -11.92 17.11
N ALA A 377 6.04 -10.82 17.84
CA ALA A 377 5.49 -10.63 19.19
C ALA A 377 3.95 -10.62 19.22
N GLU A 378 3.29 -9.84 18.36
CA GLU A 378 1.83 -9.79 18.30
C GLU A 378 1.24 -11.11 17.76
N SER A 379 1.93 -11.79 16.83
CA SER A 379 1.52 -13.10 16.33
C SER A 379 1.55 -14.18 17.42
N LYS A 380 2.58 -14.17 18.27
CA LYS A 380 2.67 -15.07 19.43
C LYS A 380 1.57 -14.75 20.45
N LYS A 381 1.33 -13.47 20.72
CA LYS A 381 0.30 -13.00 21.65
C LYS A 381 -1.09 -13.46 21.22
N VAL A 382 -1.53 -13.08 20.01
CA VAL A 382 -2.89 -13.37 19.51
C VAL A 382 -3.17 -14.88 19.38
N LEU A 383 -2.14 -15.71 19.19
CA LEU A 383 -2.25 -17.17 19.12
C LEU A 383 -2.13 -17.90 20.47
N SER A 384 -1.84 -17.19 21.57
CA SER A 384 -1.69 -17.79 22.92
C SER A 384 -2.64 -17.22 23.97
N GLU A 385 -3.16 -16.01 23.76
CA GLU A 385 -4.22 -15.41 24.57
C GLU A 385 -5.61 -15.95 24.16
N PRO A 386 -6.65 -15.82 24.99
CA PRO A 386 -8.02 -16.17 24.61
C PRO A 386 -8.45 -15.44 23.33
N ASN A 387 -8.90 -16.20 22.33
CA ASN A 387 -9.23 -15.66 21.01
C ASN A 387 -10.47 -14.75 21.06
N THR A 388 -10.24 -13.44 20.97
CA THR A 388 -11.27 -12.38 20.92
C THR A 388 -11.56 -11.86 19.51
N THR A 389 -11.00 -12.50 18.47
CA THR A 389 -11.03 -11.98 17.09
C THR A 389 -12.33 -12.28 16.33
N GLY A 390 -13.17 -13.17 16.85
CA GLY A 390 -14.37 -13.67 16.16
C GLY A 390 -14.09 -14.72 15.08
N MET A 391 -12.83 -14.93 14.70
CA MET A 391 -12.40 -16.08 13.89
C MET A 391 -12.31 -17.34 14.76
N SER A 392 -12.51 -18.53 14.19
CA SER A 392 -12.07 -19.77 14.85
C SER A 392 -10.54 -19.81 14.99
N ASP A 393 -10.01 -20.60 15.92
CA ASP A 393 -8.56 -20.71 16.12
C ASP A 393 -7.82 -21.23 14.86
N SER A 394 -8.50 -22.01 14.02
CA SER A 394 -8.02 -22.45 12.70
C SER A 394 -7.91 -21.28 11.73
N GLU A 395 -8.96 -20.47 11.59
CA GLU A 395 -8.97 -19.29 10.71
C GLU A 395 -7.98 -18.23 11.19
N LEU A 396 -7.85 -18.02 12.50
CA LEU A 396 -6.86 -17.10 13.07
C LEU A 396 -5.42 -17.54 12.78
N ARG A 397 -5.10 -18.84 12.89
CA ARG A 397 -3.79 -19.38 12.49
C ARG A 397 -3.53 -19.20 10.99
N LEU A 398 -4.53 -19.49 10.15
CA LEU A 398 -4.45 -19.30 8.70
C LEU A 398 -4.24 -17.83 8.33
N PHE A 399 -4.94 -16.90 9.02
CA PHE A 399 -4.79 -15.47 8.84
C PHE A 399 -3.38 -14.97 9.22
N VAL A 400 -2.91 -15.30 10.43
CA VAL A 400 -1.56 -14.94 10.92
C VAL A 400 -0.47 -15.47 9.98
N GLU A 401 -0.64 -16.70 9.48
CA GLU A 401 0.28 -17.28 8.50
C GLU A 401 0.17 -16.61 7.12
N GLY A 402 -1.04 -16.26 6.66
CA GLY A 402 -1.24 -15.51 5.41
C GLY A 402 -0.52 -14.15 5.43
N CYS A 403 -0.60 -13.42 6.55
CA CYS A 403 0.16 -12.19 6.75
C CYS A 403 1.68 -12.43 6.66
N ARG A 404 2.18 -13.52 7.25
CA ARG A 404 3.59 -13.92 7.15
C ARG A 404 4.00 -14.28 5.73
N ARG A 405 3.15 -15.01 5.00
CA ARG A 405 3.38 -15.41 3.60
C ARG A 405 3.39 -14.22 2.63
N CYS A 406 2.62 -13.17 2.91
CA CYS A 406 2.66 -11.91 2.15
C CYS A 406 4.09 -11.34 2.06
N TRP A 407 4.76 -11.09 3.18
CA TRP A 407 6.07 -10.44 3.15
C TRP A 407 7.23 -11.37 2.78
N VAL A 408 7.17 -12.66 3.16
CA VAL A 408 8.09 -13.69 2.66
C VAL A 408 7.96 -13.85 1.15
N GLY A 409 6.72 -13.92 0.66
CA GLY A 409 6.44 -14.12 -0.75
C GLY A 409 6.84 -12.92 -1.60
N ASN A 410 6.65 -11.71 -1.10
CA ASN A 410 7.14 -10.50 -1.75
C ASN A 410 8.67 -10.47 -1.87
N PHE A 411 9.39 -10.87 -0.82
CA PHE A 411 10.86 -10.97 -0.85
C PHE A 411 11.33 -11.99 -1.89
N ASN A 412 10.81 -13.21 -1.85
CA ASN A 412 11.17 -14.28 -2.78
C ASN A 412 10.92 -13.88 -4.24
N TRP A 413 9.78 -13.24 -4.52
CA TRP A 413 9.49 -12.68 -5.83
C TRP A 413 10.46 -11.55 -6.21
N SER A 414 10.78 -10.64 -5.28
CA SER A 414 11.65 -9.49 -5.53
C SER A 414 13.08 -9.89 -5.93
N LEU A 415 13.61 -11.01 -5.43
CA LEU A 415 14.93 -11.51 -5.83
C LEU A 415 14.95 -12.09 -7.25
N CYS A 416 13.83 -12.66 -7.71
CA CYS A 416 13.71 -13.34 -9.00
C CYS A 416 13.12 -12.48 -10.12
N THR A 417 12.37 -11.42 -9.79
CA THR A 417 11.64 -10.62 -10.77
C THR A 417 12.55 -9.79 -11.69
N GLY A 418 12.20 -9.74 -12.97
CA GLY A 418 12.81 -8.82 -13.94
C GLY A 418 12.49 -7.34 -13.65
N ARG A 419 11.50 -7.02 -12.79
CA ARG A 419 11.12 -5.62 -12.48
C ARG A 419 12.26 -4.82 -11.81
N TYR A 420 13.12 -5.47 -11.01
CA TYR A 420 14.22 -4.81 -10.28
C TYR A 420 15.61 -5.07 -10.88
N GLY A 421 15.75 -6.03 -11.81
CA GLY A 421 17.03 -6.35 -12.45
C GLY A 421 18.08 -6.98 -11.52
N LEU A 422 17.66 -7.50 -10.36
CA LEU A 422 18.56 -8.09 -9.36
C LEU A 422 19.12 -9.46 -9.76
N GLY A 423 18.48 -10.17 -10.69
CA GLY A 423 18.91 -11.50 -11.15
C GLY A 423 20.28 -11.54 -11.87
N ALA A 424 20.84 -10.38 -12.23
CA ALA A 424 22.19 -10.27 -12.79
C ALA A 424 23.29 -10.06 -11.72
N ILE A 425 22.92 -9.99 -10.44
CA ILE A 425 23.82 -9.70 -9.31
C ILE A 425 24.15 -11.01 -8.58
N ASP A 426 25.41 -11.20 -8.17
CA ASP A 426 25.75 -12.35 -7.31
C ASP A 426 25.23 -12.13 -5.90
N GLN A 427 24.12 -12.80 -5.58
CA GLN A 427 23.46 -12.78 -4.28
C GLN A 427 23.84 -13.99 -3.40
N LYS A 428 24.83 -14.82 -3.76
CA LYS A 428 25.14 -16.09 -3.05
C LYS A 428 25.48 -15.91 -1.57
N LYS A 429 26.00 -14.74 -1.19
CA LYS A 429 26.34 -14.38 0.20
C LYS A 429 25.19 -13.70 0.95
N GLY A 430 24.02 -13.58 0.34
CA GLY A 430 22.87 -12.88 0.88
C GLY A 430 22.95 -11.36 0.76
N SER A 431 24.05 -10.76 1.21
CA SER A 431 24.38 -9.36 0.94
C SER A 431 24.95 -9.17 -0.46
N PHE A 432 24.70 -8.00 -1.08
CA PHE A 432 25.16 -7.67 -2.42
C PHE A 432 25.32 -6.16 -2.63
N SER A 433 26.20 -5.77 -3.56
CA SER A 433 26.45 -4.35 -3.87
C SER A 433 25.57 -3.85 -5.02
N LEU A 434 25.06 -2.62 -4.89
CA LEU A 434 24.35 -1.88 -5.92
C LEU A 434 25.12 -0.61 -6.28
N SER A 435 25.39 -0.42 -7.58
CA SER A 435 25.76 0.88 -8.14
C SER A 435 24.50 1.59 -8.65
N LEU A 436 24.31 2.86 -8.25
CA LEU A 436 23.08 3.66 -8.40
C LEU A 436 23.20 4.76 -9.47
#